data_AF-A0A6M4X1B4-F1
#
_entry.id   AF-A0A6M4X1B4-F1
#
_cell.length_a   1.000
_cell.length_b   1.000
_cell.length_c   1.000
_cell.angle_alpha   90.00
_cell.angle_beta   90.00
_cell.angle_gamma   90.00
#
_symmetry.space_group_name_H-M   'P 1'
#
loop_
_entity.id
_entity.type
_entity.pdbx_description
1 polymer ?
#
loop_
_entity_poly.entity_id
_entity_poly.type
_entity_poly.pdbx_seq_one_letter_code
_entity_poly.pdbx_strand_id
1 'polypeptide(L)' 'MTSEDKAQAYVLLRMALERASRVAVVRFAWHGLERLGLLRIRGKVIALHGLFWPDEVRDLSDVFPAPVQLDEGEIDEAWP' A
#
# COMPACT_ATOMS: atom_id res chain seq x y z
N MET A 1 -29.99 3.98 -5.63
CA MET A 1 -28.88 3.33 -4.91
C MET A 1 -29.05 3.63 -3.43
N THR A 2 -29.69 2.70 -2.73
CA THR A 2 -29.94 2.82 -1.28
C THR A 2 -28.60 2.75 -0.53
N SER A 3 -28.57 3.14 0.74
CA SER A 3 -27.37 2.95 1.58
C SER A 3 -26.98 1.47 1.71
N GLU A 4 -27.96 0.58 1.62
CA GLU A 4 -27.82 -0.87 1.68
C GLU A 4 -27.08 -1.43 0.46
N ASP A 5 -27.43 -0.97 -0.75
CA ASP A 5 -26.73 -1.35 -2.00
C ASP A 5 -25.22 -1.01 -1.94
N LYS A 6 -24.89 0.15 -1.34
CA LYS A 6 -23.50 0.63 -1.20
C LYS A 6 -22.71 -0.23 -0.21
N ALA A 7 -23.32 -0.63 0.91
CA ALA A 7 -22.71 -1.51 1.88
C ALA A 7 -22.41 -2.88 1.27
N GLN A 8 -23.34 -3.42 0.46
CA GLN A 8 -23.15 -4.68 -0.25
C GLN A 8 -21.96 -4.62 -1.22
N ALA A 9 -21.84 -3.55 -2.01
CA ALA A 9 -20.72 -3.38 -2.94
C ALA A 9 -19.36 -3.33 -2.23
N TYR A 10 -19.28 -2.63 -1.09
CA TYR A 10 -18.07 -2.58 -0.26
C TYR A 10 -17.67 -3.96 0.25
N VAL A 11 -18.62 -4.70 0.83
CA VAL A 11 -18.38 -6.04 1.38
C VAL A 11 -17.96 -7.01 0.28
N LEU A 12 -18.62 -6.97 -0.87
CA LEU A 12 -18.27 -7.82 -2.02
C LEU A 12 -16.84 -7.59 -2.49
N LEU A 13 -16.44 -6.33 -2.69
CA LEU A 13 -15.07 -5.99 -3.10
C LEU A 13 -14.05 -6.46 -2.06
N ARG A 14 -14.31 -6.19 -0.78
CA ARG A 14 -13.43 -6.61 0.33
C ARG A 14 -13.22 -8.12 0.31
N MET A 15 -14.29 -8.90 0.23
CA MET A 15 -14.23 -10.36 0.21
C MET A 15 -13.55 -10.91 -1.04
N ALA A 16 -13.77 -10.29 -2.20
CA ALA A 16 -13.13 -10.70 -3.45
C ALA A 16 -11.61 -10.51 -3.40
N LEU A 17 -11.13 -9.35 -2.91
CA LEU A 17 -9.70 -9.08 -2.77
C LEU A 17 -9.04 -9.96 -1.72
N GLU A 18 -9.70 -10.17 -0.58
CA GLU A 18 -9.24 -11.06 0.49
C GLU A 18 -9.09 -12.51 -0.01
N ARG A 19 -10.12 -13.06 -0.68
CA ARG A 19 -10.08 -14.41 -1.24
C ARG A 19 -9.00 -14.58 -2.31
N ALA A 20 -8.77 -13.56 -3.12
CA ALA A 20 -7.79 -13.62 -4.19
C ALA A 20 -6.34 -13.40 -3.71
N SER A 21 -6.13 -13.02 -2.44
CA SER A 21 -4.83 -12.54 -1.94
C SER A 21 -4.25 -11.42 -2.82
N ARG A 22 -5.12 -10.51 -3.28
CA ARG A 22 -4.77 -9.43 -4.21
C ARG A 22 -5.01 -8.06 -3.59
N VAL A 23 -4.35 -7.07 -4.19
CA VAL A 23 -4.60 -5.65 -3.98
C VAL A 23 -5.24 -5.07 -5.24
N ALA A 24 -5.95 -3.96 -5.12
CA ALA A 24 -6.48 -3.24 -6.27
C ALA A 24 -5.69 -1.95 -6.50
N VAL A 25 -5.26 -1.72 -7.74
CA VAL A 25 -4.74 -0.42 -8.19
C VAL A 25 -5.93 0.44 -8.60
N VAL A 26 -5.99 1.66 -8.08
CA VAL A 26 -7.13 2.56 -8.25
C VAL A 26 -6.70 3.97 -8.54
N ARG A 27 -7.63 4.75 -9.08
CA ARG A 27 -7.51 6.20 -9.25
C ARG A 27 -8.47 6.86 -8.27
N PHE A 28 -8.01 7.81 -7.48
CA PHE A 28 -8.81 8.47 -6.44
C PHE A 28 -8.59 9.98 -6.46
N ALA A 29 -9.58 10.74 -6.00
CA ALA A 29 -9.48 12.20 -5.87
C ALA A 29 -9.29 12.59 -4.40
N TRP A 30 -8.28 13.41 -4.12
CA TRP A 30 -8.02 13.99 -2.81
C TRP A 30 -7.58 15.45 -2.96
N HIS A 31 -8.22 16.37 -2.25
CA HIS A 31 -8.03 17.82 -2.40
C HIS A 31 -8.12 18.32 -3.86
N GLY A 32 -9.09 17.81 -4.63
CA GLY A 32 -9.31 18.23 -6.01
C GLY A 32 -8.27 17.73 -7.03
N LEU A 33 -7.28 16.96 -6.58
CA LEU A 33 -6.29 16.32 -7.44
C LEU A 33 -6.54 14.82 -7.51
N GLU A 34 -6.43 14.29 -8.71
CA GLU A 34 -6.53 12.87 -8.95
C GLU A 34 -5.15 12.20 -8.80
N ARG A 35 -5.12 11.05 -8.14
CA ARG A 35 -3.90 10.32 -7.79
C ARG A 35 -4.07 8.83 -8.03
N LEU A 36 -2.94 8.16 -8.22
CA LEU A 36 -2.85 6.70 -8.22
C LEU A 36 -2.83 6.18 -6.78
N GLY A 37 -3.52 5.09 -6.51
CA GLY A 37 -3.56 4.48 -5.19
C GLY A 37 -3.64 2.96 -5.24
N LEU A 38 -3.41 2.36 -4.08
CA LEU A 38 -3.52 0.93 -3.86
C LEU A 38 -4.48 0.67 -2.71
N LEU A 39 -5.49 -0.16 -2.97
CA LEU A 39 -6.41 -0.66 -1.96
C LEU A 39 -5.92 -2.00 -1.43
N ARG A 40 -5.75 -2.07 -0.11
CA ARG A 40 -5.34 -3.27 0.61
C ARG A 40 -6.35 -3.61 1.70
N ILE A 41 -6.64 -4.90 1.88
CA ILE A 41 -7.47 -5.35 3.00
C ILE A 41 -6.64 -5.42 4.28
N ARG A 42 -7.16 -4.82 5.35
CA ARG A 42 -6.60 -4.88 6.71
C ARG A 42 -7.72 -5.27 7.66
N GLY A 43 -7.78 -6.55 8.03
CA GLY A 43 -8.91 -7.09 8.79
C GLY A 43 -10.23 -6.85 8.05
N LYS A 44 -11.15 -6.11 8.68
CA LYS A 44 -12.49 -5.84 8.13
C LYS A 44 -12.59 -4.53 7.33
N VAL A 45 -11.47 -3.85 7.07
CA VAL A 45 -11.46 -2.57 6.35
C VAL A 45 -10.59 -2.60 5.09
N ILE A 46 -10.90 -1.70 4.16
CA ILE A 46 -10.06 -1.35 3.00
C ILE A 46 -9.21 -0.15 3.38
N ALA A 47 -7.89 -0.31 3.33
CA ALA A 47 -6.92 0.77 3.49
C ALA A 47 -6.49 1.29 2.10
N LEU A 48 -6.43 2.62 1.95
CA LEU A 48 -5.92 3.29 0.76
C LEU A 48 -4.47 3.72 1.02
N HIS A 49 -3.56 3.26 0.17
CA HIS A 49 -2.19 3.74 0.08
C HIS A 49 -2.08 4.67 -1.13
N GLY A 50 -1.56 5.88 -0.95
CA GLY A 50 -1.19 6.73 -2.08
C GLY A 50 0.02 6.15 -2.81
N LEU A 51 -0.02 6.14 -4.13
CA LEU A 51 1.11 5.75 -4.97
C LEU A 51 1.64 6.98 -5.71
N PHE A 52 2.95 6.99 -5.91
CA PHE A 52 3.62 7.92 -6.81
C PHE A 52 3.67 7.33 -8.21
N TRP A 53 3.56 8.18 -9.23
CA TRP A 53 3.90 7.82 -10.59
C TRP A 53 5.41 7.63 -10.74
N PRO A 54 5.89 6.85 -11.74
CA PRO A 54 7.31 6.60 -11.92
C PRO A 54 8.17 7.87 -12.00
N ASP A 55 7.65 8.93 -12.61
CA ASP A 55 8.29 10.24 -12.73
C ASP A 55 8.29 11.06 -11.43
N GLU A 56 7.42 10.73 -10.48
CA GLU A 56 7.39 11.35 -9.15
C GLU A 56 8.37 10.68 -8.16
N VAL A 57 8.89 9.49 -8.50
CA VAL A 57 9.88 8.78 -7.68
C VAL A 57 11.26 9.38 -7.93
N ARG A 58 11.87 9.93 -6.87
CA ARG A 58 13.23 10.48 -6.92
C ARG A 58 14.28 9.37 -6.92
N ASP A 59 15.36 9.59 -7.65
CA ASP A 59 16.55 8.74 -7.59
C ASP A 59 17.15 8.78 -6.17
N LEU A 60 17.56 7.62 -5.66
CA LEU A 60 18.11 7.45 -4.32
C LEU A 60 19.62 7.18 -4.30
N SER A 61 20.27 7.09 -5.46
CA SER A 61 21.71 6.81 -5.60
C SER A 61 22.58 7.70 -4.71
N ASP A 62 22.21 8.97 -4.54
CA ASP A 62 22.94 9.95 -3.73
C ASP A 62 22.73 9.82 -2.21
N VAL A 63 21.77 9.00 -1.75
CA VAL A 63 21.45 8.85 -0.31
C VAL A 63 21.70 7.43 0.23
N PHE A 64 22.17 6.51 -0.60
CA PHE A 64 22.54 5.18 -0.12
C PHE A 64 23.75 5.27 0.82
N PRO A 65 23.69 4.63 2.00
CA PRO A 65 24.86 4.51 2.85
C PRO A 65 25.95 3.70 2.13
N ALA A 66 27.20 3.97 2.45
CA ALA A 66 28.32 3.15 1.98
C ALA A 66 28.11 1.68 2.43
N PRO A 67 28.48 0.68 1.61
CA PRO A 67 28.39 -0.72 2.00
C PRO A 67 29.16 -0.97 3.31
N VAL A 68 28.50 -1.58 4.29
CA VAL A 68 29.10 -1.97 5.57
C VAL A 68 29.15 -3.49 5.65
N GLN A 69 30.25 -4.05 6.15
CA GLN A 69 30.32 -5.46 6.51
C GLN A 69 29.72 -5.62 7.90
N LEU A 70 28.69 -6.45 8.03
CA LEU A 70 28.09 -6.81 9.31
C LEU A 70 28.32 -8.29 9.54
N ASP A 71 28.68 -8.68 10.76
CA ASP A 71 28.67 -10.08 11.15
C ASP A 71 27.29 -10.53 11.68
N GLU A 72 27.07 -11.84 11.74
CA GLU A 72 25.78 -12.40 12.20
C GLU A 72 25.49 -12.03 13.66
N GLY A 73 26.52 -11.88 14.50
CA GLY A 73 26.35 -11.52 15.91
C GLY A 73 25.88 -10.08 16.12
N GLU A 74 26.37 -9.15 15.30
CA GLU A 74 25.91 -7.75 15.30
C GLU A 74 24.43 -7.63 14.89
N ILE A 75 23.98 -8.48 13.96
CA ILE A 75 22.57 -8.50 13.52
C ILE A 75 21.67 -9.04 14.64
N ASP A 76 22.07 -10.13 15.28
CA ASP A 76 21.32 -10.78 16.36
C ASP A 76 21.20 -9.89 17.61
N GLU A 77 22.22 -9.07 17.91
CA GLU A 77 22.16 -8.10 19.01
C GLU A 77 21.23 -6.92 18.70
N ALA A 78 21.15 -6.50 17.44
CA ALA A 78 20.34 -5.35 17.02
C ALA A 78 18.84 -5.65 16.94
N TRP A 79 18.46 -6.91 16.67
CA TRP A 79 17.07 -7.35 16.58
C TRP A 79 16.86 -8.67 17.34
N PRO A 80 16.48 -8.60 18.63
CA PRO A 80 16.23 -9.81 19.43
C PRO A 80 14.93 -10.53 19.06
#